data_AF-A0A929MNU2-F1
#
_entry.id   AF-A0A929MNU2-F1
#
_cell.length_a   1.000
_cell.length_b   1.000
_cell.length_c   1.000
_cell.angle_alpha   90.00
_cell.angle_beta   90.00
_cell.angle_gamma   90.00
#
_symmetry.space_group_name_H-M   'P 1'
#
loop_
_entity.id
_entity.type
_entity.pdbx_description
1 polymer ?
#
loop_
_entity_poly.entity_id
_entity_poly.type
_entity_poly.pdbx_seq_one_letter_code
_entity_poly.pdbx_strand_id
1 'polypeptide(L)'
;MSTKHTLTKLSLVALLSLGLGAGSLSQVVLAEESSASSSQMPDDKQKDEMNQALVGQLMGQGKHKVMGMAKVTTKEVVLTGFSSDEAPDLNAYLTKDGDVEHGLKLGKVDAKGAIQGYKLDKVDLSQYNTLTIHCDQVNETFGSAMLTKFSDGAMDQAMKRMGELMGANGKMVMGSVSIEKNQLKLSNFKSDKAPDLHVLLSKDGKLETAVEVGAVDSDMMEQSYDLNGLKADGYNKVLIYCVEAHEVFGQADLK
;
A
#
# COMPACT_ATOMS: atom_id res chain seq x y z
N MET A 1 -3.87 52.23 6.46
CA MET A 1 -2.73 51.93 7.35
C MET A 1 -2.05 50.69 6.83
N SER A 2 -0.74 50.79 6.66
CA SER A 2 0.12 49.89 5.88
C SER A 2 0.86 48.97 6.85
N THR A 3 0.83 47.66 6.62
CA THR A 3 1.73 46.74 7.31
C THR A 3 2.30 45.77 6.28
N LYS A 4 3.58 45.98 5.99
CA LYS A 4 4.39 45.23 5.01
C LYS A 4 4.86 43.93 5.66
N HIS A 5 4.66 42.79 4.99
CA HIS A 5 5.31 41.54 5.35
C HIS A 5 6.68 41.44 4.66
N THR A 6 7.73 41.42 5.47
CA THR A 6 9.12 41.22 5.04
C THR A 6 9.43 39.74 4.82
N LEU A 7 9.85 39.40 3.60
CA LEU A 7 10.47 38.15 3.19
C LEU A 7 11.94 38.12 3.64
N THR A 8 12.34 37.11 4.42
CA THR A 8 13.75 36.84 4.73
C THR A 8 14.20 35.61 3.94
N LYS A 9 15.05 35.83 2.93
CA LYS A 9 15.78 34.80 2.19
C LYS A 9 16.98 34.34 3.01
N LEU A 10 17.14 33.02 3.19
CA LEU A 10 18.37 32.44 3.73
C LEU A 10 19.12 31.76 2.58
N SER A 11 20.28 32.31 2.23
CA SER A 11 21.22 31.77 1.25
C SER A 11 22.34 31.05 2.02
N LEU A 12 22.57 29.76 1.72
CA LEU A 12 23.69 29.01 2.28
C LEU A 12 24.85 28.97 1.26
N VAL A 13 26.00 29.45 1.71
CA VAL A 13 27.24 29.65 0.94
C VAL A 13 28.06 28.35 0.94
N ALA A 14 28.51 27.93 -0.24
CA ALA A 14 29.50 26.87 -0.42
C ALA A 14 30.92 27.42 -0.21
N LEU A 15 31.74 26.74 0.59
CA LEU A 15 33.16 27.03 0.79
C LEU A 15 34.00 25.94 0.12
N LEU A 16 34.64 26.32 -0.99
CA LEU A 16 35.80 25.65 -1.59
C LEU A 16 37.07 26.19 -0.92
N SER A 17 37.95 25.32 -0.44
CA SER A 17 39.34 25.69 -0.14
C SER A 17 40.32 24.79 -0.89
N LEU A 18 41.11 25.42 -1.75
CA LEU A 18 42.33 24.91 -2.38
C LEU A 18 43.56 25.37 -1.58
N GLY A 19 44.55 24.50 -1.48
CA GLY A 19 45.95 24.82 -1.14
C GLY A 19 46.75 23.51 -1.08
N LEU A 20 47.58 23.18 -2.08
CA LEU A 20 49.02 23.49 -2.19
C LEU A 20 49.74 23.30 -0.83
N GLY A 21 50.73 22.42 -0.61
CA GLY A 21 51.61 21.63 -1.48
C GLY A 21 53.06 21.76 -0.97
N ALA A 22 53.76 20.62 -0.89
CA ALA A 22 55.22 20.39 -0.90
C ALA A 22 56.01 20.09 0.41
N GLY A 23 56.67 18.92 0.39
CA GLY A 23 57.86 18.50 1.15
C GLY A 23 57.58 17.57 2.34
N SER A 24 58.15 16.37 2.52
CA SER A 24 59.22 15.64 1.85
C SER A 24 59.29 14.20 2.40
N LEU A 25 59.58 13.24 1.50
CA LEU A 25 60.26 11.94 1.67
C LEU A 25 59.78 10.91 2.73
N SER A 26 59.17 9.82 2.25
CA SER A 26 59.77 8.47 2.33
C SER A 26 59.02 7.48 1.43
N GLN A 27 59.80 6.67 0.72
CA GLN A 27 59.40 5.65 -0.24
C GLN A 27 58.86 4.41 0.47
N VAL A 28 57.77 3.82 -0.04
CA VAL A 28 57.59 2.35 -0.06
C VAL A 28 56.92 1.98 -1.38
N VAL A 29 57.37 0.86 -1.90
CA VAL A 29 57.33 0.36 -3.27
C VAL A 29 56.26 -0.74 -3.36
N LEU A 30 55.56 -0.79 -4.49
CA LEU A 30 54.89 -1.93 -5.16
C LEU A 30 54.36 -3.11 -4.32
N ALA A 31 53.08 -3.44 -4.50
CA ALA A 31 52.62 -4.79 -4.86
C ALA A 31 51.15 -4.76 -5.32
N GLU A 32 50.91 -4.98 -6.61
CA GLU A 32 49.76 -5.77 -7.06
C GLU A 32 50.07 -7.23 -6.70
N GLU A 33 49.24 -7.86 -5.89
CA GLU A 33 49.01 -9.31 -5.94
C GLU A 33 47.55 -9.61 -5.65
N SER A 34 46.90 -10.13 -6.70
CA SER A 34 45.99 -11.26 -6.70
C SER A 34 45.69 -11.88 -5.32
N SER A 35 44.43 -11.81 -4.92
CA SER A 35 43.85 -12.81 -4.03
C SER A 35 42.47 -13.17 -4.56
N ALA A 36 42.47 -14.15 -5.46
CA ALA A 36 41.34 -15.04 -5.62
C ALA A 36 41.09 -15.71 -4.25
N SER A 37 39.97 -15.38 -3.62
CA SER A 37 39.41 -16.22 -2.57
C SER A 37 37.97 -16.55 -2.96
N SER A 38 37.86 -17.72 -3.56
CA SER A 38 36.61 -18.45 -3.76
C SER A 38 35.86 -18.49 -2.42
N SER A 39 34.76 -17.76 -2.36
CA SER A 39 33.66 -18.10 -1.47
C SER A 39 32.49 -18.45 -2.37
N GLN A 40 32.58 -19.63 -2.99
CA GLN A 40 31.38 -20.36 -3.40
C GLN A 40 30.45 -20.36 -2.20
N MET A 41 29.43 -19.51 -2.24
CA MET A 41 28.30 -19.65 -1.33
C MET A 41 27.78 -21.08 -1.55
N PRO A 42 27.65 -21.89 -0.49
CA PRO A 42 26.98 -23.17 -0.62
C PRO A 42 25.61 -22.88 -1.22
N ASP A 43 25.37 -23.53 -2.35
CA ASP A 43 24.07 -23.76 -2.97
C ASP A 43 23.25 -24.58 -1.96
N ASP A 44 22.85 -23.94 -0.85
CA ASP A 44 21.89 -24.52 0.09
C ASP A 44 20.54 -24.43 -0.58
N LYS A 45 20.31 -25.42 -1.45
CA LYS A 45 19.02 -26.04 -1.69
C LYS A 45 18.50 -26.63 -0.38
N GLN A 46 18.30 -25.79 0.63
CA GLN A 46 17.33 -26.08 1.65
C GLN A 46 15.99 -25.86 0.96
N LYS A 47 15.26 -26.96 0.76
CA LYS A 47 13.84 -26.94 0.40
C LYS A 47 13.16 -25.92 1.29
N ASP A 48 12.91 -24.72 0.78
CA ASP A 48 11.97 -23.80 1.36
C ASP A 48 10.64 -24.54 1.39
N GLU A 49 10.26 -25.00 2.57
CA GLU A 49 8.87 -25.32 2.87
C GLU A 49 8.08 -24.08 2.49
N MET A 50 7.50 -24.15 1.29
CA MET A 50 6.58 -23.22 0.66
C MET A 50 5.75 -22.50 1.73
N ASN A 51 6.24 -21.34 2.18
CA ASN A 51 5.64 -20.58 3.25
C ASN A 51 4.50 -19.80 2.60
N GLN A 52 3.38 -20.49 2.33
CA GLN A 52 2.22 -19.95 1.62
C GLN A 52 1.68 -18.77 2.42
N ALA A 53 2.06 -17.55 2.04
CA ALA A 53 1.45 -16.36 2.58
C ALA A 53 0.00 -16.29 2.07
N LEU A 54 -0.93 -16.11 3.01
CA LEU A 54 -2.28 -15.71 2.67
C LEU A 54 -2.35 -14.19 2.68
N VAL A 55 -3.10 -13.60 1.76
CA VAL A 55 -3.38 -12.17 1.80
C VAL A 55 -4.85 -11.90 1.59
N GLY A 56 -5.28 -10.77 2.11
CA GLY A 56 -6.62 -10.28 1.91
C GLY A 56 -6.65 -8.76 2.06
N GLN A 57 -7.59 -8.15 1.36
CA GLN A 57 -7.87 -6.73 1.52
C GLN A 57 -8.89 -6.55 2.65
N LEU A 58 -8.53 -5.77 3.67
CA LEU A 58 -9.44 -5.39 4.75
C LEU A 58 -10.41 -4.34 4.23
N MET A 59 -11.70 -4.63 4.40
CA MET A 59 -12.79 -3.74 4.05
C MET A 59 -13.74 -3.59 5.22
N GLY A 60 -14.24 -2.37 5.42
CA GLY A 60 -15.26 -2.04 6.40
C GLY A 60 -16.55 -2.84 6.19
N GLN A 61 -17.22 -3.18 7.28
CA GLN A 61 -18.52 -3.84 7.26
C GLN A 61 -19.60 -2.96 7.86
N GLY A 62 -20.79 -3.00 7.25
CA GLY A 62 -21.93 -2.18 7.65
C GLY A 62 -21.62 -0.68 7.51
N LYS A 63 -21.61 0.04 8.63
CA LYS A 63 -21.37 1.49 8.69
C LYS A 63 -19.91 1.85 8.98
N HIS A 64 -19.09 0.87 9.34
CA HIS A 64 -17.72 1.10 9.81
C HIS A 64 -16.78 1.27 8.62
N LYS A 65 -15.85 2.20 8.77
CA LYS A 65 -14.75 2.41 7.84
C LYS A 65 -13.59 1.59 8.33
N VAL A 66 -13.23 0.56 7.58
CA VAL A 66 -11.97 -0.16 7.74
C VAL A 66 -11.34 -0.29 6.37
N MET A 67 -10.05 -0.04 6.28
CA MET A 67 -9.26 -0.28 5.08
C MET A 67 -7.88 -0.78 5.45
N GLY A 68 -7.25 -1.47 4.51
CA GLY A 68 -5.86 -1.94 4.62
C GLY A 68 -5.65 -3.27 3.89
N MET A 69 -4.44 -3.79 4.00
CA MET A 69 -4.07 -5.11 3.52
C MET A 69 -3.61 -5.97 4.68
N ALA A 70 -3.97 -7.24 4.64
CA ALA A 70 -3.50 -8.25 5.56
C ALA A 70 -2.57 -9.22 4.82
N LYS A 71 -1.40 -9.48 5.40
CA LYS A 71 -0.52 -10.59 5.04
C LYS A 71 -0.41 -11.54 6.22
N VAL A 72 -0.72 -12.80 6.01
CA VAL A 72 -0.73 -13.84 7.02
C VAL A 72 0.24 -14.94 6.62
N THR A 73 1.17 -15.25 7.49
CA THR A 73 2.11 -16.37 7.37
C THR A 73 1.96 -17.27 8.58
N THR A 74 2.67 -18.41 8.62
CA THR A 74 2.68 -19.28 9.81
C THR A 74 3.30 -18.62 11.04
N LYS A 75 4.04 -17.51 10.86
CA LYS A 75 4.80 -16.82 11.92
C LYS A 75 4.15 -15.53 12.39
N GLU A 76 3.41 -14.85 11.51
CA GLU A 76 2.85 -13.54 11.82
C GLU A 76 1.72 -13.13 10.88
N VAL A 77 0.89 -12.19 11.37
CA VAL A 77 -0.03 -11.37 10.60
C VAL A 77 0.50 -9.94 10.56
N VAL A 78 0.57 -9.35 9.37
CA VAL A 78 0.98 -7.96 9.16
C VAL A 78 -0.14 -7.22 8.45
N LEU A 79 -0.57 -6.10 9.03
CA LEU A 79 -1.49 -5.15 8.44
C LEU A 79 -0.71 -3.97 7.87
N THR A 80 -1.05 -3.51 6.67
CA THR A 80 -0.45 -2.32 6.03
C THR A 80 -1.53 -1.43 5.42
N GLY A 81 -1.29 -0.12 5.41
CA GLY A 81 -2.30 0.86 5.00
C GLY A 81 -3.55 0.80 5.89
N PHE A 82 -3.40 0.34 7.14
CA PHE A 82 -4.54 0.10 8.00
C PHE A 82 -5.13 1.43 8.51
N SER A 83 -6.45 1.56 8.41
CA SER A 83 -7.20 2.63 9.06
C SER A 83 -8.57 2.11 9.44
N SER A 84 -9.05 2.48 10.62
CA SER A 84 -10.38 2.12 11.10
C SER A 84 -11.04 3.30 11.81
N ASP A 85 -12.37 3.34 11.84
CA ASP A 85 -13.09 4.13 12.84
C ASP A 85 -12.65 3.70 14.25
N GLU A 86 -12.58 4.64 15.19
CA GLU A 86 -12.23 4.35 16.58
C GLU A 86 -13.35 3.58 17.28
N ALA A 87 -12.98 2.57 18.07
CA ALA A 87 -13.90 1.87 18.96
C ALA A 87 -13.19 1.48 20.27
N PRO A 88 -13.95 1.27 21.35
CA PRO A 88 -13.39 1.10 22.69
C PRO A 88 -12.57 -0.20 22.86
N ASP A 89 -12.88 -1.26 22.10
CA ASP A 89 -12.17 -2.55 22.20
C ASP A 89 -12.02 -3.27 20.85
N LEU A 90 -11.37 -2.60 19.89
CA LEU A 90 -11.05 -3.22 18.60
C LEU A 90 -9.94 -4.26 18.73
N ASN A 91 -10.20 -5.44 18.16
CA ASN A 91 -9.28 -6.57 18.11
C ASN A 91 -9.27 -7.20 16.72
N ALA A 92 -8.13 -7.79 16.34
CA ALA A 92 -7.98 -8.55 15.11
C ALA A 92 -8.08 -10.05 15.42
N TYR A 93 -8.70 -10.79 14.50
CA TYR A 93 -8.96 -12.22 14.60
C TYR A 93 -8.64 -12.93 13.28
N LEU A 94 -8.05 -14.12 13.34
CA LEU A 94 -8.14 -15.08 12.24
C LEU A 94 -9.40 -15.92 12.47
N THR A 95 -10.27 -15.98 11.47
CA THR A 95 -11.60 -16.61 11.58
C THR A 95 -11.87 -17.51 10.40
N LYS A 96 -12.84 -18.40 10.58
CA LYS A 96 -13.47 -19.15 9.50
C LYS A 96 -14.79 -18.49 9.17
N ASP A 97 -14.94 -18.00 7.94
CA ASP A 97 -16.15 -17.37 7.43
C ASP A 97 -16.67 -16.20 8.31
N GLY A 98 -15.76 -15.51 9.01
CA GLY A 98 -16.09 -14.40 9.90
C GLY A 98 -16.55 -14.80 11.31
N ASP A 99 -16.52 -16.09 11.66
CA ASP A 99 -16.86 -16.57 12.99
C ASP A 99 -15.80 -16.17 14.02
N VAL A 100 -16.12 -15.15 14.83
CA VAL A 100 -15.26 -14.61 15.88
C VAL A 100 -15.28 -15.48 17.14
N GLU A 101 -16.40 -16.18 17.42
CA GLU A 101 -16.55 -17.01 18.63
C GLU A 101 -15.54 -18.17 18.64
N HIS A 102 -15.34 -18.78 17.48
CA HIS A 102 -14.36 -19.85 17.26
C HIS A 102 -13.06 -19.35 16.62
N GLY A 103 -12.90 -18.03 16.51
CA GLY A 103 -11.74 -17.39 15.89
C GLY A 103 -10.51 -17.36 16.80
N LEU A 104 -9.33 -17.32 16.18
CA LEU A 104 -8.08 -17.03 16.88
C LEU A 104 -7.92 -15.52 17.07
N LYS A 105 -8.03 -15.06 18.31
CA LYS A 105 -7.74 -13.67 18.68
C LYS A 105 -6.24 -13.37 18.54
N LEU A 106 -5.90 -12.37 17.72
CA LEU A 106 -4.53 -11.90 17.51
C LEU A 106 -4.13 -10.83 18.54
N GLY A 107 -5.05 -9.95 18.89
CA GLY A 107 -4.83 -8.88 19.86
C GLY A 107 -5.52 -7.57 19.48
N LYS A 108 -5.23 -6.52 20.26
CA LYS A 108 -5.81 -5.19 20.05
C LYS A 108 -5.35 -4.57 18.74
N VAL A 109 -6.24 -3.76 18.16
CA VAL A 109 -6.00 -2.99 16.94
C VAL A 109 -5.84 -1.52 17.31
N ASP A 110 -4.76 -0.92 16.83
CA ASP A 110 -4.58 0.52 16.82
C ASP A 110 -5.30 1.10 15.58
N ALA A 111 -6.43 1.76 15.80
CA ALA A 111 -7.23 2.38 14.73
C ALA A 111 -6.46 3.41 13.89
N LYS A 112 -5.39 4.01 14.45
CA LYS A 112 -4.54 5.02 13.79
C LYS A 112 -3.22 4.46 13.28
N GLY A 113 -2.90 3.22 13.63
CA GLY A 113 -1.67 2.55 13.24
C GLY A 113 -1.74 2.03 11.81
N ALA A 114 -1.12 2.74 10.87
CA ALA A 114 -1.08 2.33 9.45
C ALA A 114 -0.37 0.99 9.20
N ILE A 115 0.52 0.57 10.10
CA ILE A 115 1.24 -0.71 10.04
C ILE A 115 1.18 -1.39 11.41
N GLN A 116 0.75 -2.64 11.44
CA GLN A 116 0.58 -3.42 12.67
C GLN A 116 0.99 -4.87 12.45
N GLY A 117 1.57 -5.50 13.47
CA GLY A 117 2.07 -6.87 13.39
C GLY A 117 1.66 -7.70 14.59
N TYR A 118 1.21 -8.92 14.33
CA TYR A 118 0.80 -9.90 15.34
C TYR A 118 1.60 -11.18 15.15
N LYS A 119 2.35 -11.60 16.16
CA LYS A 119 3.10 -12.86 16.12
C LYS A 119 2.14 -14.04 16.29
N LEU A 120 2.37 -15.10 15.52
CA LEU A 120 1.68 -16.37 15.63
C LEU A 120 2.65 -17.44 16.16
N ASP A 121 2.16 -18.33 17.01
CA ASP A 121 2.91 -19.48 17.50
C ASP A 121 2.24 -20.78 17.01
N LYS A 122 2.86 -21.41 16.00
CA LYS A 122 2.46 -22.71 15.44
C LYS A 122 0.96 -22.81 15.09
N VAL A 123 0.45 -21.80 14.39
CA VAL A 123 -0.95 -21.77 13.96
C VAL A 123 -1.14 -22.54 12.66
N ASP A 124 -2.12 -23.44 12.63
CA ASP A 124 -2.60 -24.08 11.41
C ASP A 124 -3.53 -23.13 10.64
N LEU A 125 -2.99 -22.47 9.62
CA LEU A 125 -3.73 -21.51 8.80
C LEU A 125 -4.82 -22.15 7.94
N SER A 126 -4.86 -23.48 7.78
CA SER A 126 -5.90 -24.13 6.98
C SER A 126 -7.31 -24.02 7.58
N GLN A 127 -7.37 -23.67 8.87
CA GLN A 127 -8.62 -23.50 9.63
C GLN A 127 -9.23 -22.11 9.46
N TYR A 128 -8.49 -21.16 8.89
CA TYR A 128 -8.88 -19.76 8.78
C TYR A 128 -8.86 -19.31 7.33
N ASN A 129 -9.90 -18.61 6.91
CA ASN A 129 -10.01 -18.04 5.57
C ASN A 129 -10.34 -16.54 5.59
N THR A 130 -10.46 -15.93 6.77
CA THR A 130 -10.82 -14.52 6.91
C THR A 130 -10.06 -13.89 8.07
N LEU A 131 -9.43 -12.74 7.83
CA LEU A 131 -9.01 -11.85 8.91
C LEU A 131 -10.17 -10.92 9.25
N THR A 132 -10.52 -10.81 10.53
CA THR A 132 -11.68 -10.05 11.00
C THR A 132 -11.25 -9.02 12.04
N ILE A 133 -11.69 -7.77 11.87
CA ILE A 133 -11.55 -6.69 12.83
C ILE A 133 -12.88 -6.55 13.55
N HIS A 134 -12.89 -6.78 14.86
CA HIS A 134 -14.10 -6.88 15.66
C HIS A 134 -13.98 -6.07 16.96
N CYS A 135 -15.08 -5.46 17.40
CA CYS A 135 -15.16 -4.77 18.68
C CYS A 135 -15.86 -5.66 19.70
N ASP A 136 -15.09 -6.26 20.61
CA ASP A 136 -15.59 -7.24 21.58
C ASP A 136 -16.63 -6.64 22.54
N GLN A 137 -16.48 -5.36 22.88
CA GLN A 137 -17.36 -4.69 23.82
C GLN A 137 -18.80 -4.54 23.32
N VAL A 138 -18.98 -4.35 22.01
CA VAL A 138 -20.31 -4.18 21.39
C VAL A 138 -20.70 -5.35 20.49
N ASN A 139 -19.84 -6.37 20.43
CA ASN A 139 -20.00 -7.58 19.62
C ASN A 139 -20.33 -7.26 18.15
N GLU A 140 -19.58 -6.34 17.55
CA GLU A 140 -19.81 -5.87 16.19
C GLU A 140 -18.54 -6.00 15.35
N THR A 141 -18.68 -6.52 14.13
CA THR A 141 -17.58 -6.63 13.17
C THR A 141 -17.41 -5.31 12.41
N PHE A 142 -16.21 -4.76 12.47
CA PHE A 142 -15.84 -3.49 11.86
C PHE A 142 -15.33 -3.69 10.44
N GLY A 143 -14.61 -4.77 10.19
CA GLY A 143 -14.11 -5.06 8.86
C GLY A 143 -13.61 -6.49 8.73
N SER A 144 -13.46 -6.95 7.49
CA SER A 144 -12.99 -8.28 7.19
C SER A 144 -12.16 -8.33 5.92
N ALA A 145 -11.27 -9.31 5.81
CA ALA A 145 -10.47 -9.60 4.64
C ALA A 145 -10.50 -11.10 4.35
N MET A 146 -11.04 -11.49 3.19
CA MET A 146 -10.96 -12.89 2.76
C MET A 146 -9.52 -13.21 2.36
N LEU A 147 -8.97 -14.25 2.96
CA LEU A 147 -7.59 -14.67 2.86
C LEU A 147 -7.43 -15.67 1.72
N THR A 148 -6.57 -15.35 0.76
CA THR A 148 -6.31 -16.18 -0.42
C THR A 148 -4.81 -16.49 -0.51
N LYS A 149 -4.50 -17.72 -0.95
CA LYS A 149 -3.12 -18.18 -1.12
C LYS A 149 -2.50 -17.49 -2.33
N PHE A 150 -1.39 -16.79 -2.12
CA PHE A 150 -0.56 -16.30 -3.21
C PHE A 150 0.86 -16.86 -3.07
N SER A 151 1.41 -17.37 -4.18
CA SER A 151 2.81 -17.78 -4.25
C SER A 151 3.72 -16.54 -4.28
N ASP A 152 4.83 -16.57 -3.56
CA ASP A 152 5.72 -15.40 -3.32
C ASP A 152 6.23 -14.67 -4.58
N GLY A 153 6.30 -15.32 -5.75
CA GLY A 153 6.66 -14.66 -7.02
C GLY A 153 5.54 -13.80 -7.65
N ALA A 154 4.28 -14.07 -7.29
CA ALA A 154 3.11 -13.30 -7.73
C ALA A 154 2.75 -12.17 -6.76
N MET A 155 3.31 -12.17 -5.53
CA MET A 155 3.11 -11.11 -4.52
C MET A 155 3.58 -9.74 -5.03
N ASP A 156 4.79 -9.68 -5.60
CA ASP A 156 5.32 -8.43 -6.14
C ASP A 156 4.46 -7.92 -7.31
N GLN A 157 3.99 -8.84 -8.17
CA GLN A 157 3.16 -8.48 -9.34
C GLN A 157 1.68 -8.20 -9.04
N ALA A 158 1.12 -8.76 -7.97
CA ALA A 158 -0.23 -8.46 -7.51
C ALA A 158 -0.26 -7.17 -6.67
N MET A 159 0.75 -6.95 -5.82
CA MET A 159 0.93 -5.65 -5.15
C MET A 159 1.21 -4.53 -6.17
N LYS A 160 2.02 -4.80 -7.22
CA LYS A 160 1.77 -4.53 -8.66
C LYS A 160 0.72 -3.50 -9.09
N ARG A 161 -0.47 -3.82 -8.64
CA ARG A 161 -1.71 -3.50 -9.32
C ARG A 161 -2.76 -3.06 -8.33
N MET A 162 -2.34 -2.79 -7.11
CA MET A 162 -3.19 -2.27 -6.05
C MET A 162 -2.64 -0.92 -5.58
N GLY A 163 -3.55 -0.04 -5.22
CA GLY A 163 -3.22 1.28 -4.69
C GLY A 163 -4.31 1.78 -3.75
N GLU A 164 -3.93 2.66 -2.85
CA GLU A 164 -4.88 3.38 -2.00
C GLU A 164 -5.17 4.73 -2.65
N LEU A 165 -6.45 5.03 -2.86
CA LEU A 165 -6.88 6.32 -3.37
C LEU A 165 -6.85 7.33 -2.22
N MET A 166 -6.12 8.42 -2.43
CA MET A 166 -6.09 9.56 -1.53
C MET A 166 -6.49 10.82 -2.27
N GLY A 167 -7.21 11.69 -1.57
CA GLY A 167 -7.57 13.02 -2.03
C GLY A 167 -6.35 13.85 -2.45
N ALA A 168 -6.51 14.59 -3.55
CA ALA A 168 -5.53 15.53 -4.08
C ALA A 168 -6.12 16.95 -4.07
N ASN A 169 -5.26 17.98 -4.07
CA ASN A 169 -5.68 19.39 -4.16
C ASN A 169 -6.72 19.82 -3.12
N GLY A 170 -6.69 19.21 -1.93
CA GLY A 170 -7.65 19.50 -0.86
C GLY A 170 -9.05 18.92 -1.06
N LYS A 171 -9.27 18.09 -2.09
CA LYS A 171 -10.51 17.31 -2.26
C LYS A 171 -10.48 16.08 -1.37
N MET A 172 -11.65 15.66 -0.91
CA MET A 172 -11.83 14.35 -0.30
C MET A 172 -11.96 13.30 -1.40
N VAL A 173 -11.05 12.33 -1.42
CA VAL A 173 -11.20 11.05 -2.12
C VAL A 173 -10.60 9.99 -1.21
N MET A 174 -11.29 8.87 -1.07
CA MET A 174 -10.77 7.68 -0.42
C MET A 174 -11.31 6.41 -1.07
N GLY A 175 -10.62 5.31 -0.81
CA GLY A 175 -10.95 3.99 -1.31
C GLY A 175 -9.69 3.26 -1.75
N SER A 176 -9.88 2.15 -2.43
CA SER A 176 -8.78 1.38 -2.99
C SER A 176 -9.01 1.16 -4.46
N VAL A 177 -7.92 1.03 -5.20
CA VAL A 177 -7.93 0.53 -6.56
C VAL A 177 -7.22 -0.81 -6.65
N SER A 178 -7.76 -1.73 -7.43
CA SER A 178 -7.08 -2.96 -7.83
C SER A 178 -7.26 -3.21 -9.32
N ILE A 179 -6.26 -3.83 -9.96
CA ILE A 179 -6.34 -4.27 -11.35
C ILE A 179 -6.19 -5.78 -11.42
N GLU A 180 -7.30 -6.44 -11.70
CA GLU A 180 -7.39 -7.90 -11.77
C GLU A 180 -8.15 -8.32 -13.01
N LYS A 181 -7.71 -9.39 -13.69
CA LYS A 181 -8.44 -10.00 -14.82
C LYS A 181 -8.88 -8.97 -15.89
N ASN A 182 -8.00 -8.01 -16.21
CA ASN A 182 -8.25 -6.95 -17.19
C ASN A 182 -9.35 -5.97 -16.79
N GLN A 183 -9.64 -5.85 -15.49
CA GLN A 183 -10.56 -4.86 -14.95
C GLN A 183 -9.85 -4.01 -13.90
N LEU A 184 -10.12 -2.72 -13.92
CA LEU A 184 -9.83 -1.83 -12.80
C LEU A 184 -11.05 -1.82 -11.89
N LYS A 185 -10.83 -2.00 -10.59
CA LYS A 185 -11.88 -1.98 -9.58
C LYS A 185 -11.61 -0.87 -8.60
N LEU A 186 -12.63 -0.07 -8.35
CA LEU A 186 -12.69 0.83 -7.20
C LEU A 186 -13.51 0.17 -6.11
N SER A 187 -12.99 0.18 -4.89
CA SER A 187 -13.69 -0.33 -3.72
C SER A 187 -13.69 0.68 -2.58
N ASN A 188 -14.78 0.71 -1.83
CA ASN A 188 -15.07 1.69 -0.79
C ASN A 188 -14.87 3.15 -1.26
N PHE A 189 -15.10 3.39 -2.54
CA PHE A 189 -14.88 4.70 -3.15
C PHE A 189 -15.83 5.73 -2.53
N LYS A 190 -15.25 6.83 -2.05
CA LYS A 190 -15.98 8.04 -1.69
C LYS A 190 -15.18 9.24 -2.17
N SER A 191 -15.88 10.23 -2.67
CA SER A 191 -15.28 11.50 -3.05
C SER A 191 -16.18 12.67 -2.65
N ASP A 192 -15.60 13.87 -2.66
CA ASP A 192 -16.40 15.07 -2.81
C ASP A 192 -17.27 14.96 -4.07
N LYS A 193 -18.48 15.53 -4.00
CA LYS A 193 -19.37 15.58 -5.15
C LYS A 193 -18.74 16.45 -6.23
N ALA A 194 -18.66 15.92 -7.44
CA ALA A 194 -18.27 16.66 -8.63
C ALA A 194 -19.20 16.27 -9.79
N PRO A 195 -19.40 17.17 -10.76
CA PRO A 195 -20.38 16.96 -11.84
C PRO A 195 -19.96 15.89 -12.86
N ASP A 196 -18.65 15.65 -13.04
CA ASP A 196 -18.13 14.78 -14.11
C ASP A 196 -16.80 14.12 -13.72
N LEU A 197 -16.85 13.17 -12.79
CA LEU A 197 -15.66 12.42 -12.35
C LEU A 197 -15.37 11.22 -13.26
N HIS A 198 -14.09 10.98 -13.52
CA HIS A 198 -13.59 9.87 -14.33
C HIS A 198 -12.39 9.20 -13.69
N VAL A 199 -12.24 7.91 -13.94
CA VAL A 199 -11.04 7.15 -13.60
C VAL A 199 -10.10 7.15 -14.79
N LEU A 200 -8.83 7.49 -14.55
CA LEU A 200 -7.78 7.43 -15.55
C LEU A 200 -6.62 6.56 -15.07
N LEU A 201 -6.04 5.78 -15.97
CA LEU A 201 -4.72 5.16 -15.78
C LEU A 201 -3.65 6.09 -16.32
N SER A 202 -2.63 6.40 -15.51
CA SER A 202 -1.62 7.38 -15.86
C SER A 202 -0.20 6.86 -15.62
N LYS A 203 0.72 7.31 -16.48
CA LYS A 203 2.15 7.13 -16.28
C LYS A 203 2.71 8.37 -15.56
N ASP A 204 3.30 8.13 -14.41
CA ASP A 204 3.90 9.12 -13.51
C ASP A 204 2.92 10.22 -13.02
N GLY A 205 1.61 9.99 -13.16
CA GLY A 205 0.56 10.96 -12.78
C GLY A 205 0.34 12.08 -13.78
N LYS A 206 0.90 11.97 -14.98
CA LYS A 206 0.78 12.95 -16.06
C LYS A 206 -0.53 12.74 -16.83
N LEU A 207 -1.33 13.80 -16.94
CA LEU A 207 -2.60 13.77 -17.69
C LEU A 207 -2.37 13.58 -19.20
N GLU A 208 -1.25 14.05 -19.74
CA GLU A 208 -0.91 13.93 -21.17
C GLU A 208 -0.72 12.47 -21.61
N THR A 209 -0.38 11.61 -20.67
CA THR A 209 -0.18 10.17 -20.89
C THR A 209 -1.29 9.32 -20.29
N ALA A 210 -2.33 9.97 -19.75
CA ALA A 210 -3.39 9.29 -19.07
C ALA A 210 -4.42 8.75 -20.08
N VAL A 211 -4.93 7.56 -19.79
CA VAL A 211 -6.01 6.92 -20.54
C VAL A 211 -7.22 6.82 -19.63
N GLU A 212 -8.32 7.42 -20.06
CA GLU A 212 -9.61 7.27 -19.39
C GLU A 212 -10.10 5.83 -19.49
N VAL A 213 -10.49 5.25 -18.36
CA VAL A 213 -11.08 3.90 -18.29
C VAL A 213 -12.59 3.95 -18.13
N GLY A 214 -13.14 5.06 -17.61
CA GLY A 214 -14.58 5.30 -17.56
C GLY A 214 -15.00 6.34 -16.52
N ALA A 215 -16.28 6.70 -16.60
CA ALA A 215 -16.93 7.65 -15.69
C ALA A 215 -17.16 7.04 -14.30
N VAL A 216 -16.93 7.84 -13.27
CA VAL A 216 -17.16 7.51 -11.85
C VAL A 216 -18.57 7.90 -11.45
N ASP A 217 -19.28 6.95 -10.87
CA ASP A 217 -20.50 7.22 -10.12
C ASP A 217 -20.14 7.52 -8.66
N SER A 218 -20.29 8.77 -8.21
CA SER A 218 -19.93 9.18 -6.84
C SER A 218 -20.82 8.56 -5.75
N ASP A 219 -22.00 8.04 -6.10
CA ASP A 219 -22.91 7.41 -5.14
C ASP A 219 -22.65 5.89 -5.02
N MET A 220 -21.85 5.30 -5.92
CA MET A 220 -21.45 3.90 -5.87
C MET A 220 -20.07 3.70 -5.23
N MET A 221 -20.05 2.94 -4.12
CA MET A 221 -18.81 2.61 -3.42
C MET A 221 -17.96 1.56 -4.14
N GLU A 222 -18.60 0.67 -4.89
CA GLU A 222 -17.96 -0.42 -5.64
C GLU A 222 -18.20 -0.23 -7.13
N GLN A 223 -17.12 -0.14 -7.91
CA GLN A 223 -17.19 0.11 -9.35
C GLN A 223 -16.13 -0.72 -10.08
N SER A 224 -16.49 -1.23 -11.25
CA SER A 224 -15.59 -2.07 -12.06
C SER A 224 -15.59 -1.59 -13.49
N TYR A 225 -14.40 -1.44 -14.05
CA TYR A 225 -14.14 -0.87 -15.36
C TYR A 225 -13.37 -1.88 -16.19
N ASP A 226 -13.88 -2.25 -17.36
CA ASP A 226 -13.13 -3.08 -18.29
C ASP A 226 -12.00 -2.25 -18.92
N LEU A 227 -10.79 -2.79 -18.89
CA LEU A 227 -9.64 -2.15 -19.52
C LEU A 227 -9.64 -2.33 -21.04
N ASN A 228 -10.56 -3.10 -21.62
CA ASN A 228 -10.74 -3.31 -23.05
C ASN A 228 -9.45 -3.77 -23.77
N GLY A 229 -8.60 -4.50 -23.06
CA GLY A 229 -7.33 -5.03 -23.55
C GLY A 229 -6.14 -4.10 -23.35
N LEU A 230 -6.35 -2.95 -22.69
CA LEU A 230 -5.29 -2.07 -22.24
C LEU A 230 -4.38 -2.81 -21.24
N LYS A 231 -3.08 -2.88 -21.56
CA LYS A 231 -2.09 -3.46 -20.66
C LYS A 231 -1.74 -2.45 -19.57
N ALA A 232 -2.14 -2.75 -18.34
CA ALA A 232 -1.90 -1.90 -17.17
C ALA A 232 -0.41 -1.74 -16.83
N ASP A 233 0.49 -2.62 -17.31
CA ASP A 233 1.93 -2.60 -16.97
C ASP A 233 2.67 -1.30 -17.34
N GLY A 234 2.09 -0.48 -18.22
CA GLY A 234 2.65 0.83 -18.59
C GLY A 234 2.26 1.98 -17.66
N TYR A 235 1.37 1.74 -16.70
CA TYR A 235 0.76 2.75 -15.84
C TYR A 235 1.08 2.43 -14.38
N ASN A 236 1.54 3.43 -13.64
CA ASN A 236 1.91 3.32 -12.24
C ASN A 236 1.01 4.17 -11.32
N LYS A 237 -0.01 4.85 -11.87
CA LYS A 237 -0.98 5.61 -11.09
C LYS A 237 -2.39 5.46 -11.64
N VAL A 238 -3.36 5.54 -10.73
CA VAL A 238 -4.76 5.78 -11.04
C VAL A 238 -5.11 7.17 -10.58
N LEU A 239 -5.82 7.93 -11.42
CA LEU A 239 -6.28 9.28 -11.12
C LEU A 239 -7.81 9.31 -11.12
N ILE A 240 -8.39 10.04 -10.17
CA ILE A 240 -9.79 10.45 -10.19
C ILE A 240 -9.79 11.91 -10.65
N TYR A 241 -10.33 12.15 -11.84
CA TYR A 241 -10.24 13.44 -12.51
C TYR A 241 -11.64 14.00 -12.77
N CYS A 242 -11.86 15.27 -12.47
CA CYS A 242 -13.07 15.97 -12.86
C CYS A 242 -12.82 16.64 -14.22
N VAL A 243 -13.51 16.18 -15.26
CA VAL A 243 -13.34 16.71 -16.62
C VAL A 243 -13.82 18.14 -16.71
N GLU A 244 -14.99 18.44 -16.13
CA GLU A 244 -15.57 19.79 -16.16
C GLU A 244 -14.73 20.82 -15.38
N ALA A 245 -14.17 20.44 -14.24
CA ALA A 245 -13.33 21.32 -13.42
C ALA A 245 -11.84 21.34 -13.86
N HIS A 246 -11.45 20.45 -14.77
CA HIS A 246 -10.08 20.20 -15.16
C HIS A 246 -9.12 19.96 -13.99
N GLU A 247 -9.56 19.23 -12.97
CA GLU A 247 -8.83 19.07 -11.70
C GLU A 247 -8.74 17.60 -11.28
N VAL A 248 -7.57 17.19 -10.77
CA VAL A 248 -7.39 15.88 -10.13
C VAL A 248 -7.95 15.93 -8.71
N PHE A 249 -8.91 15.06 -8.43
CA PHE A 249 -9.58 14.94 -7.14
C PHE A 249 -8.88 13.93 -6.23
N GLY A 250 -8.31 12.88 -6.80
CA GLY A 250 -7.60 11.87 -6.03
C GLY A 250 -6.66 11.06 -6.89
N GLN A 251 -5.72 10.38 -6.24
CA GLN A 251 -4.76 9.53 -6.91
C GLN A 251 -4.40 8.32 -6.06
N ALA A 252 -4.02 7.23 -6.73
CA ALA A 252 -3.46 6.04 -6.11
C ALA A 252 -2.19 5.64 -6.85
N ASP A 253 -1.15 5.30 -6.10
CA ASP A 253 0.04 4.65 -6.65
C ASP A 253 -0.22 3.15 -6.82
N LEU A 254 -0.02 2.66 -8.04
CA LEU A 254 0.04 1.23 -8.32
C LEU A 254 1.49 0.81 -8.09
N LYS A 255 1.71 -0.07 -7.11
CA LYS A 255 3.06 -0.50 -6.73
C LYS A 255 3.68 -1.45 -7.71
#